data_AF-A0A7K3G722-F1
#
_entry.id   AF-A0A7K3G722-F1
#
_cell.length_a   1.000
_cell.length_b   1.000
_cell.length_c   1.000
_cell.angle_alpha   90.00
_cell.angle_beta   90.00
_cell.angle_gamma   90.00
#
_symmetry.space_group_name_H-M   'P 1'
#
loop_
_entity.id
_entity.type
_entity.pdbx_description
1 polymer ?
#
loop_
_entity_poly.entity_id
_entity_poly.type
_entity_poly.pdbx_seq_one_letter_code
_entity_poly.pdbx_strand_id
1 'polypeptide(L)'
;MSGSLWLKPPKEGAALPAIPRPRREEAPKAPDTDLAPDPLDELAGRIDGFVAAAVHPDEVAALLESDGMTDDHIRLTYGRADSFALAEDLYARVERRHPAPQAPPAGPRFDGLAHCLLRGLVFALPGLAYVLAAPLLAGEQGRYGLPGGTVPLLAGAVTGWVWNQALSHRAYTWLGLGDRPAAARALLTGALPGALAGTGVAL
;
A
#
# COMPACT_ATOMS: atom_id res chain seq x y z
N MET A 1 -35.91 -0.82 34.23
CA MET A 1 -35.34 -1.91 35.04
C MET A 1 -33.86 -1.99 34.73
N SER A 2 -33.05 -1.72 35.74
CA SER A 2 -31.59 -1.65 35.68
C SER A 2 -31.00 -3.06 35.71
N GLY A 3 -29.99 -3.33 34.89
CA GLY A 3 -29.26 -4.59 34.88
C GLY A 3 -27.86 -4.37 34.33
N SER A 4 -26.92 -4.12 35.24
CA SER A 4 -25.51 -3.87 34.97
C SER A 4 -24.77 -5.18 34.65
N LEU A 5 -24.23 -5.28 33.44
CA LEU A 5 -23.27 -6.31 33.02
C LEU A 5 -21.91 -6.01 33.66
N TRP A 6 -21.76 -6.39 34.93
CA TRP A 6 -20.45 -6.46 35.56
C TRP A 6 -19.68 -7.66 35.00
N LEU A 7 -18.62 -7.36 34.24
CA LEU A 7 -17.57 -8.30 33.88
C LEU A 7 -16.93 -8.83 35.16
N LYS A 8 -17.09 -10.13 35.39
CA LYS A 8 -16.44 -10.86 36.48
C LYS A 8 -14.93 -10.95 36.15
N PRO A 9 -14.02 -10.61 37.08
CA PRO A 9 -12.59 -10.81 36.85
C PRO A 9 -12.30 -12.31 36.68
N PRO A 10 -11.40 -12.70 35.76
CA PRO A 10 -11.09 -14.09 35.52
C PRO A 10 -10.47 -14.70 36.78
N LYS A 11 -10.98 -15.87 37.17
CA LYS A 11 -10.42 -16.69 38.24
C LYS A 11 -9.01 -17.13 37.81
N GLU A 12 -8.02 -16.76 38.62
CA GLU A 12 -6.71 -17.39 38.63
C GLU A 12 -6.88 -18.92 38.77
N GLY A 13 -6.20 -19.68 37.91
CA GLY A 13 -6.08 -21.13 38.08
C GLY A 13 -6.72 -22.02 37.00
N ALA A 14 -7.11 -21.49 35.84
CA ALA A 14 -7.39 -22.33 34.67
C ALA A 14 -6.08 -22.60 33.91
N ALA A 15 -5.39 -23.66 34.33
CA ALA A 15 -4.20 -24.18 33.67
C ALA A 15 -4.48 -24.45 32.19
N LEU A 16 -3.85 -23.67 31.31
CA LEU A 16 -3.77 -23.99 29.89
C LEU A 16 -3.08 -25.36 29.74
N PRO A 17 -3.50 -26.22 28.78
CA PRO A 17 -2.82 -27.48 28.55
C PRO A 17 -1.35 -27.21 28.22
N ALA A 18 -0.45 -27.80 29.01
CA ALA A 18 0.98 -27.67 28.84
C ALA A 18 1.39 -28.28 27.49
N ILE A 19 1.72 -27.44 26.52
CA ILE A 19 2.33 -27.86 25.27
C ILE A 19 3.69 -28.48 25.62
N PRO A 20 3.95 -29.77 25.34
CA PRO A 20 5.27 -30.36 25.57
C PRO A 20 6.28 -29.66 24.66
N ARG A 21 7.13 -28.80 25.25
CA ARG A 21 8.30 -28.28 24.54
C ARG A 21 9.28 -29.43 24.36
N PRO A 22 9.86 -29.66 23.17
CA PRO A 22 10.94 -30.62 23.02
C PRO A 22 12.07 -30.21 23.96
N ARG A 23 12.55 -31.18 24.75
CA ARG A 23 13.72 -31.02 25.61
C ARG A 23 14.88 -30.60 24.72
N ARG A 24 15.30 -29.33 24.83
CA ARG A 24 16.55 -28.86 24.24
C ARG A 24 17.65 -29.61 24.98
N GLU A 25 18.20 -30.64 24.35
CA GLU A 25 19.45 -31.22 24.82
C GLU A 25 20.48 -30.09 24.81
N GLU A 26 20.97 -29.74 26.00
CA GLU A 26 22.09 -28.82 26.16
C GLU A 26 23.30 -29.47 25.50
N ALA A 27 23.57 -29.06 24.25
CA ALA A 27 24.80 -29.39 23.57
C ALA A 27 26.00 -28.93 24.43
N PRO A 28 27.09 -29.72 24.47
CA PRO A 28 28.26 -29.37 25.27
C PRO A 28 28.77 -27.98 24.88
N LYS A 29 28.94 -27.11 25.88
CA LYS A 29 29.45 -25.75 25.71
C LYS A 29 30.85 -25.83 25.08
N ALA A 30 30.92 -25.55 23.78
CA ALA A 30 32.17 -25.41 23.06
C ALA A 30 33.00 -24.26 23.69
N PRO A 31 34.34 -24.35 23.65
CA PRO A 31 35.19 -23.31 24.23
C PRO A 31 34.89 -21.95 23.59
N ASP A 32 34.84 -20.89 24.40
CA ASP A 32 34.73 -19.48 23.99
C ASP A 32 35.94 -19.13 23.11
N THR A 33 35.87 -19.46 21.83
CA THR A 33 36.58 -18.70 20.81
C THR A 33 35.82 -17.42 20.62
N ASP A 34 36.48 -16.30 20.93
CA ASP A 34 36.07 -14.93 20.63
C ASP A 34 35.95 -14.78 19.11
N LEU A 35 34.87 -15.33 18.55
CA LEU A 35 34.54 -15.29 17.14
C LEU A 35 34.04 -13.88 16.83
N ALA A 36 34.55 -13.29 15.76
CA ALA A 36 34.07 -12.01 15.27
C ALA A 36 32.52 -12.04 15.14
N PRO A 37 31.82 -10.93 15.47
CA PRO A 37 30.36 -10.89 15.41
C PRO A 37 29.85 -11.28 14.02
N ASP A 38 28.77 -12.06 13.97
CA ASP A 38 28.13 -12.46 12.71
C ASP A 38 27.74 -11.19 11.93
N PRO A 39 28.23 -10.97 10.69
CA PRO A 39 27.88 -9.80 9.90
C PRO A 39 26.36 -9.65 9.71
N LEU A 40 25.62 -10.76 9.76
CA LEU A 40 24.17 -10.76 9.68
C LEU A 40 23.50 -10.21 10.96
N ASP A 41 24.11 -10.42 12.13
CA ASP A 41 23.62 -9.85 13.39
C ASP A 41 23.93 -8.34 13.48
N GLU A 42 25.07 -7.90 12.95
CA GLU A 42 25.40 -6.48 12.81
C GLU A 42 24.38 -5.78 11.87
N LEU A 43 24.10 -6.39 10.72
CA LEU A 43 23.09 -5.89 9.80
C LEU A 43 21.71 -5.86 10.47
N ALA A 44 21.31 -6.95 11.12
CA ALA A 44 20.03 -7.02 11.83
C ALA A 44 19.90 -5.90 12.87
N GLY A 45 20.95 -5.61 13.64
CA GLY A 45 20.97 -4.49 14.59
C GLY A 45 20.84 -3.12 13.93
N ARG A 46 21.48 -2.92 12.77
CA ARG A 46 21.46 -1.63 12.04
C ARG A 46 20.08 -1.29 11.48
N ILE A 47 19.34 -2.27 10.97
CA ILE A 47 18.02 -2.08 10.36
C ILE A 47 16.88 -2.63 11.22
N ASP A 48 17.14 -2.98 12.48
CA ASP A 48 16.22 -3.60 13.43
C ASP A 48 14.85 -2.91 13.47
N GLY A 49 14.84 -1.58 13.56
CA GLY A 49 13.59 -0.81 13.65
C GLY A 49 12.68 -0.99 12.43
N PHE A 50 13.26 -1.07 11.22
CA PHE A 50 12.49 -1.32 10.00
C PHE A 50 12.07 -2.79 9.91
N VAL A 51 13.03 -3.71 10.09
CA VAL A 51 12.79 -5.15 9.97
C VAL A 51 11.75 -5.60 11.00
N ALA A 52 11.78 -5.09 12.22
CA ALA A 52 10.80 -5.41 13.26
C ALA A 52 9.38 -4.94 12.90
N ALA A 53 9.25 -3.83 12.18
CA ALA A 53 7.96 -3.29 11.74
C ALA A 53 7.45 -3.90 10.43
N ALA A 54 8.35 -4.47 9.62
CA ALA A 54 8.06 -5.03 8.30
C ALA A 54 7.00 -6.13 8.35
N VAL A 55 6.04 -6.07 7.43
CA VAL A 55 4.93 -7.03 7.37
C VAL A 55 5.35 -8.28 6.59
N HIS A 56 6.26 -8.15 5.62
CA HIS A 56 6.73 -9.25 4.76
C HIS A 56 8.25 -9.15 4.51
N PRO A 57 8.98 -10.27 4.32
CA PRO A 57 10.40 -10.24 3.95
C PRO A 57 10.68 -9.40 2.69
N ASP A 58 9.80 -9.40 1.70
CA ASP A 58 9.99 -8.59 0.49
C ASP A 58 10.06 -7.07 0.75
N GLU A 59 9.46 -6.56 1.84
CA GLU A 59 9.62 -5.15 2.23
C GLU A 59 11.06 -4.88 2.68
N VAL A 60 11.67 -5.86 3.34
CA VAL A 60 13.10 -5.82 3.73
C VAL A 60 13.97 -5.96 2.49
N ALA A 61 13.65 -6.85 1.56
CA ALA A 61 14.39 -6.98 0.30
C ALA A 61 14.37 -5.68 -0.52
N ALA A 62 13.20 -5.03 -0.61
CA ALA A 62 13.04 -3.74 -1.27
C ALA A 62 13.86 -2.62 -0.59
N LEU A 63 13.91 -2.60 0.75
CA LEU A 63 14.77 -1.68 1.48
C LEU A 63 16.24 -1.91 1.12
N LEU A 64 16.71 -3.16 1.20
CA LEU A 64 18.11 -3.51 0.89
C LEU A 64 18.49 -3.11 -0.54
N GLU A 65 17.63 -3.36 -1.52
CA GLU A 65 17.85 -2.96 -2.91
C GLU A 65 17.87 -1.44 -3.06
N SER A 66 16.96 -0.72 -2.39
CA SER A 66 16.91 0.74 -2.41
C SER A 66 18.12 1.42 -1.78
N ASP A 67 18.72 0.77 -0.77
CA ASP A 67 19.98 1.17 -0.14
C ASP A 67 21.22 0.82 -1.00
N GLY A 68 21.00 0.25 -2.19
CA GLY A 68 22.04 -0.07 -3.17
C GLY A 68 22.75 -1.40 -2.91
N MET A 69 22.15 -2.30 -2.12
CA MET A 69 22.74 -3.59 -1.81
C MET A 69 22.60 -4.54 -3.01
N THR A 70 23.72 -4.82 -3.67
CA THR A 70 23.76 -5.70 -4.85
C THR A 70 23.89 -7.17 -4.46
N ASP A 71 23.42 -8.08 -5.32
CA ASP A 71 23.53 -9.52 -5.09
C ASP A 71 24.99 -9.99 -4.88
N ASP A 72 25.94 -9.38 -5.60
CA ASP A 72 27.36 -9.68 -5.41
C ASP A 72 27.86 -9.27 -4.02
N HIS A 73 27.47 -8.09 -3.54
CA HIS A 73 27.80 -7.66 -2.19
C HIS A 73 27.18 -8.59 -1.14
N ILE A 74 25.92 -9.01 -1.37
CA ILE A 74 25.19 -9.89 -0.47
C ILE A 74 25.84 -11.27 -0.38
N ARG A 75 26.20 -11.84 -1.53
CA ARG A 75 26.85 -13.15 -1.61
C ARG A 75 28.22 -13.14 -0.95
N LEU A 76 29.01 -12.09 -1.15
CA LEU A 76 30.37 -11.99 -0.61
C LEU A 76 30.39 -11.68 0.90
N THR A 77 29.43 -10.89 1.39
CA THR A 77 29.46 -10.36 2.77
C THR A 77 28.61 -11.21 3.73
N TYR A 78 27.46 -11.69 3.27
CA TYR A 78 26.48 -12.39 4.12
C TYR A 78 26.29 -13.87 3.72
N GLY A 79 26.88 -14.30 2.60
CA GLY A 79 26.77 -15.69 2.14
C GLY A 79 25.34 -16.09 1.77
N ARG A 80 24.54 -15.14 1.27
CA ARG A 80 23.18 -15.37 0.75
C ARG A 80 23.15 -15.16 -0.75
N ALA A 81 22.20 -15.83 -1.42
CA ALA A 81 22.16 -15.83 -2.87
C ALA A 81 21.83 -14.44 -3.45
N ASP A 82 20.90 -13.75 -2.80
CA ASP A 82 20.30 -12.49 -3.24
C ASP A 82 19.66 -11.75 -2.06
N SER A 83 19.10 -10.57 -2.33
CA SER A 83 18.37 -9.74 -1.37
C SER A 83 17.16 -10.42 -0.74
N PHE A 84 16.48 -11.33 -1.45
CA PHE A 84 15.33 -12.05 -0.93
C PHE A 84 15.75 -13.07 0.13
N ALA A 85 16.76 -13.89 -0.14
CA ALA A 85 17.29 -14.87 0.81
C ALA A 85 17.88 -14.18 2.05
N LEU A 86 18.54 -13.04 1.88
CA LEU A 86 19.02 -12.23 3.01
C LEU A 86 17.87 -11.63 3.83
N ALA A 87 16.84 -11.13 3.15
CA ALA A 87 15.66 -10.55 3.79
C ALA A 87 14.85 -11.59 4.59
N GLU A 88 14.68 -12.81 4.09
CA GLU A 88 14.03 -13.91 4.82
C GLU A 88 14.73 -14.20 6.15
N ASP A 89 16.06 -14.28 6.12
CA ASP A 89 16.87 -14.53 7.31
C ASP A 89 16.78 -13.39 8.33
N LEU A 90 16.89 -12.13 7.87
CA LEU A 90 16.72 -10.95 8.72
C LEU A 90 15.31 -10.90 9.33
N TYR A 91 14.29 -11.20 8.51
CA TYR A 91 12.89 -11.24 8.91
C TYR A 91 12.64 -12.34 9.95
N ALA A 92 13.27 -13.50 9.81
CA ALA A 92 13.16 -14.60 10.78
C ALA A 92 13.90 -14.32 12.10
N ARG A 93 15.02 -13.58 12.05
CA ARG A 93 15.87 -13.30 13.23
C ARG A 93 15.32 -12.20 14.13
N VAL A 94 14.77 -11.13 13.56
CA VAL A 94 14.34 -9.96 14.33
C VAL A 94 12.93 -10.15 14.90
N GLU A 95 12.74 -9.89 16.19
CA GLU A 95 11.42 -9.94 16.82
C GLU A 95 10.47 -8.88 16.23
N ARG A 96 9.24 -9.28 15.89
CA ARG A 96 8.24 -8.38 15.30
C ARG A 96 7.76 -7.36 16.33
N ARG A 97 7.85 -6.07 15.99
CA ARG A 97 7.36 -4.94 16.77
C ARG A 97 6.62 -3.98 15.84
N HIS A 98 5.31 -4.18 15.71
CA HIS A 98 4.48 -3.27 14.95
C HIS A 98 4.15 -2.03 15.79
N PRO A 99 4.41 -0.81 15.29
CA PRO A 99 4.03 0.39 16.00
C PRO A 99 2.52 0.41 16.21
N ALA A 100 2.09 0.82 17.40
CA ALA A 100 0.68 1.01 17.66
C ALA A 100 0.11 2.05 16.66
N PRO A 101 -1.09 1.82 16.09
CA PRO A 101 -1.73 2.83 15.26
C PRO A 101 -1.81 4.16 16.01
N GLN A 102 -1.54 5.26 15.31
CA GLN A 102 -1.76 6.59 15.88
C GLN A 102 -3.21 6.69 16.35
N ALA A 103 -3.41 7.13 17.59
CA ALA A 103 -4.75 7.35 18.10
C ALA A 103 -5.47 8.36 17.19
N PRO A 104 -6.75 8.11 16.83
CA PRO A 104 -7.49 9.06 16.04
C PRO A 104 -7.51 10.43 16.75
N PRO A 105 -7.41 11.54 16.00
CA PRO A 105 -7.44 12.86 16.60
C PRO A 105 -8.69 13.03 17.45
N ALA A 106 -8.54 13.65 18.62
CA ALA A 106 -9.67 13.97 19.49
C ALA A 106 -10.51 15.08 18.81
N GLY A 107 -11.55 14.68 18.08
CA GLY A 107 -12.42 15.58 17.34
C GLY A 107 -13.77 14.92 17.02
N PRO A 108 -14.74 15.67 16.47
CA PRO A 108 -15.99 15.12 15.99
C PRO A 108 -15.79 13.89 15.10
N ARG A 109 -16.59 12.84 15.32
CA ARG A 109 -16.57 11.59 14.52
C ARG A 109 -16.73 11.81 13.01
N PHE A 110 -17.22 12.98 12.61
CA PHE A 110 -17.50 13.36 11.22
C PHE A 110 -16.57 14.45 10.67
N ASP A 111 -15.46 14.74 11.34
CA ASP A 111 -14.41 15.59 10.74
C ASP A 111 -14.00 14.97 9.40
N GLY A 112 -14.18 15.74 8.32
CA GLY A 112 -13.92 15.26 6.97
C GLY A 112 -15.08 14.52 6.27
N LEU A 113 -16.32 14.56 6.77
CA LEU A 113 -17.48 13.99 6.04
C LEU A 113 -17.57 14.52 4.60
N ALA A 114 -17.33 15.82 4.40
CA ALA A 114 -17.29 16.41 3.06
C ALA A 114 -16.21 15.77 2.17
N HIS A 115 -15.03 15.49 2.73
CA HIS A 115 -13.96 14.78 2.03
C HIS A 115 -14.37 13.34 1.70
N CYS A 116 -14.99 12.63 2.65
CA CYS A 116 -15.51 11.28 2.42
C CYS A 116 -16.60 11.25 1.33
N LEU A 117 -17.55 12.19 1.35
CA LEU A 117 -18.60 12.29 0.35
C LEU A 117 -18.05 12.65 -1.03
N LEU A 118 -17.12 13.61 -1.09
CA LEU A 118 -16.44 13.96 -2.34
C LEU A 118 -15.67 12.77 -2.91
N ARG A 119 -14.95 12.03 -2.07
CA ARG A 119 -14.27 10.80 -2.47
C ARG A 119 -15.27 9.77 -2.98
N GLY A 120 -16.35 9.52 -2.25
CA GLY A 120 -17.41 8.61 -2.67
C GLY A 120 -18.00 8.97 -4.03
N LEU A 121 -18.27 10.26 -4.26
CA LEU A 121 -18.76 10.77 -5.55
C LEU A 121 -17.75 10.51 -6.68
N VAL A 122 -16.47 10.83 -6.48
CA VAL A 122 -15.41 10.60 -7.47
C VAL A 122 -15.28 9.11 -7.80
N PHE A 123 -15.37 8.22 -6.80
CA PHE A 123 -15.32 6.77 -7.01
C PHE A 123 -16.58 6.19 -7.67
N ALA A 124 -17.73 6.89 -7.60
CA ALA A 124 -18.97 6.49 -8.26
C ALA A 124 -19.05 6.93 -9.74
N LEU A 125 -18.26 7.93 -10.17
CA LEU A 125 -18.28 8.46 -11.53
C LEU A 125 -18.09 7.39 -12.63
N PRO A 126 -17.19 6.41 -12.52
CA PRO A 126 -17.08 5.35 -13.53
C PRO A 126 -18.38 4.54 -13.68
N GLY A 127 -19.06 4.24 -12.57
CA GLY A 127 -20.35 3.56 -12.59
C GLY A 127 -21.44 4.40 -13.26
N LEU A 128 -21.46 5.71 -12.97
CA LEU A 128 -22.36 6.65 -13.64
C LEU A 128 -22.10 6.70 -15.16
N ALA A 129 -20.83 6.66 -15.59
CA ALA A 129 -20.47 6.65 -17.00
C ALA A 129 -21.05 5.42 -17.73
N TYR A 130 -21.05 4.24 -17.11
CA TYR A 130 -21.69 3.05 -17.68
C TYR A 130 -23.20 3.21 -17.86
N VAL A 131 -23.89 3.79 -16.87
CA VAL A 131 -25.33 4.08 -16.96
C VAL A 131 -25.63 5.04 -18.11
N LEU A 132 -24.82 6.10 -18.25
CA LEU A 132 -24.96 7.07 -19.33
C LEU A 132 -24.59 6.49 -20.71
N ALA A 133 -23.66 5.53 -20.76
CA ALA A 133 -23.25 4.85 -21.99
C ALA A 133 -24.23 3.76 -22.45
N ALA A 134 -25.12 3.28 -21.57
CA ALA A 134 -26.08 2.22 -21.89
C ALA A 134 -26.87 2.44 -23.18
N PRO A 135 -27.52 3.61 -23.44
CA PRO A 135 -28.24 3.83 -24.69
C PRO A 135 -27.32 3.85 -25.93
N LEU A 136 -26.07 4.29 -25.78
CA LEU A 136 -25.07 4.31 -26.86
C LEU A 136 -24.61 2.89 -27.24
N LEU A 137 -24.64 1.97 -26.29
CA LEU A 137 -24.28 0.56 -26.48
C LEU A 137 -25.47 -0.32 -26.90
N ALA A 138 -26.71 0.13 -26.67
CA ALA A 138 -27.94 -0.58 -27.04
C ALA A 138 -28.51 -0.17 -28.41
N GLY A 139 -27.94 0.86 -29.04
CA GLY A 139 -28.38 1.36 -30.36
C GLY A 139 -28.05 0.42 -31.53
N GLU A 140 -28.46 0.82 -32.73
CA GLU A 140 -28.22 0.04 -33.95
C GLU A 140 -26.72 -0.25 -34.17
N GLN A 141 -26.44 -1.36 -34.86
CA GLN A 141 -25.08 -1.71 -35.20
C GLN A 141 -24.47 -0.66 -36.13
N GLY A 142 -23.37 -0.08 -35.68
CA GLY A 142 -22.55 0.84 -36.45
C GLY A 142 -21.52 0.11 -37.32
N ARG A 143 -20.51 0.86 -37.74
CA ARG A 143 -19.40 0.35 -38.56
C ARG A 143 -18.69 -0.80 -37.83
N TYR A 144 -18.28 -1.83 -38.58
CA TYR A 144 -17.58 -3.02 -38.07
C TYR A 144 -18.43 -4.00 -37.23
N GLY A 145 -19.77 -3.90 -37.26
CA GLY A 145 -20.66 -4.83 -36.54
C GLY A 145 -20.70 -4.62 -35.02
N LEU A 146 -20.20 -3.46 -34.56
CA LEU A 146 -20.21 -3.04 -33.15
C LEU A 146 -21.37 -2.08 -32.90
N PRO A 147 -21.87 -1.92 -31.66
CA PRO A 147 -22.84 -0.87 -31.32
C PRO A 147 -22.36 0.50 -31.79
N GLY A 148 -23.27 1.32 -32.33
CA GLY A 148 -22.92 2.65 -32.91
C GLY A 148 -22.14 3.56 -31.97
N GLY A 149 -22.37 3.47 -30.66
CA GLY A 149 -21.64 4.24 -29.65
C GLY A 149 -20.21 3.78 -29.36
N THR A 150 -19.76 2.64 -29.88
CA THR A 150 -18.46 2.04 -29.50
C THR A 150 -17.27 2.93 -29.87
N VAL A 151 -17.22 3.41 -31.11
CA VAL A 151 -16.11 4.25 -31.59
C VAL A 151 -16.06 5.60 -30.85
N PRO A 152 -17.18 6.34 -30.70
CA PRO A 152 -17.18 7.58 -29.91
C PRO A 152 -16.81 7.36 -28.43
N LEU A 153 -17.28 6.28 -27.79
CA LEU A 153 -16.92 5.97 -26.40
C LEU A 153 -15.43 5.66 -26.26
N LEU A 154 -14.84 4.90 -27.19
CA LEU A 154 -13.40 4.65 -27.22
C LEU A 154 -12.60 5.94 -27.42
N ALA A 155 -13.03 6.78 -28.35
CA ALA A 155 -12.36 8.04 -28.64
C ALA A 155 -12.40 8.97 -27.40
N GLY A 156 -13.57 9.12 -26.78
CA GLY A 156 -13.71 9.86 -25.51
C GLY A 156 -12.88 9.27 -24.37
N ALA A 157 -12.81 7.94 -24.24
CA ALA A 157 -12.01 7.27 -23.22
C ALA A 157 -10.50 7.51 -23.40
N VAL A 158 -9.99 7.40 -24.64
CA VAL A 158 -8.58 7.67 -24.95
C VAL A 158 -8.24 9.14 -24.72
N THR A 159 -9.08 10.06 -25.17
CA THR A 159 -8.91 11.50 -24.93
C THR A 159 -8.90 11.81 -23.44
N GLY A 160 -9.85 11.25 -22.69
CA GLY A 160 -9.93 11.39 -21.23
C GLY A 160 -8.69 10.83 -20.53
N TRP A 161 -8.20 9.67 -20.95
CA TRP A 161 -6.97 9.07 -20.42
C TRP A 161 -5.78 10.01 -20.62
N VAL A 162 -5.51 10.43 -21.86
CA VAL A 162 -4.34 11.27 -22.19
C VAL A 162 -4.39 12.58 -21.41
N TRP A 163 -5.58 13.19 -21.32
CA TRP A 163 -5.79 14.41 -20.54
C TRP A 163 -5.51 14.19 -19.05
N ASN A 164 -6.01 13.09 -18.48
CA ASN A 164 -5.80 12.77 -17.07
C ASN A 164 -4.32 12.53 -16.75
N GLN A 165 -3.56 11.94 -17.67
CA GLN A 165 -2.11 11.77 -17.50
C GLN A 165 -1.38 13.11 -17.50
N ALA A 166 -1.68 14.00 -18.45
CA ALA A 166 -1.08 15.33 -18.51
C ALA A 166 -1.42 16.17 -17.26
N LEU A 167 -2.67 16.08 -16.81
CA LEU A 167 -3.16 16.77 -15.63
C LEU A 167 -2.50 16.24 -14.35
N SER A 168 -2.38 14.92 -14.21
CA SER A 168 -1.70 14.26 -13.08
C SER A 168 -0.23 14.65 -13.04
N HIS A 169 0.47 14.59 -14.17
CA HIS A 169 1.87 14.99 -14.27
C HIS A 169 2.05 16.44 -13.78
N ARG A 170 1.24 17.38 -14.27
CA ARG A 170 1.30 18.79 -13.87
C ARG A 170 1.02 18.98 -12.37
N ALA A 171 0.03 18.28 -11.82
CA ALA A 171 -0.28 18.35 -10.39
C ALA A 171 0.88 17.81 -9.53
N TYR A 172 1.47 16.68 -9.92
CA TYR A 172 2.63 16.11 -9.23
C TYR A 172 3.87 16.98 -9.34
N THR A 173 4.08 17.70 -10.45
CA THR A 173 5.16 18.70 -10.55
C THR A 173 5.00 19.77 -9.47
N TRP A 174 3.81 20.32 -9.28
CA TRP A 174 3.55 21.31 -8.22
C TRP A 174 3.71 20.73 -6.81
N LEU A 175 3.27 19.49 -6.59
CA LEU A 175 3.48 18.80 -5.32
C LEU A 175 4.96 18.56 -5.02
N GLY A 176 5.76 18.20 -6.04
CA GLY A 176 7.21 18.05 -5.92
C GLY A 176 7.92 19.37 -5.59
N LEU A 177 7.33 20.50 -5.96
CA LEU A 177 7.78 21.85 -5.58
C LEU A 177 7.22 22.32 -4.22
N GLY A 178 6.40 21.50 -3.54
CA GLY A 178 5.76 21.85 -2.27
C GLY A 178 4.52 22.75 -2.38
N ASP A 179 4.08 23.12 -3.59
CA ASP A 179 2.95 24.03 -3.82
C ASP A 179 1.63 23.24 -3.97
N ARG A 180 1.08 22.82 -2.83
CA ARG A 180 -0.24 22.16 -2.77
C ARG A 180 -1.37 23.02 -3.36
N PRO A 181 -1.46 24.34 -3.11
CA PRO A 181 -2.48 25.19 -3.73
C PRO A 181 -2.41 25.23 -5.26
N ALA A 182 -1.21 25.27 -5.85
CA ALA A 182 -1.06 25.23 -7.31
C ALA A 182 -1.46 23.86 -7.88
N ALA A 183 -1.12 22.76 -7.21
CA ALA A 183 -1.59 21.43 -7.59
C ALA A 183 -3.12 21.34 -7.59
N ALA A 184 -3.78 21.82 -6.53
CA ALA A 184 -5.24 21.85 -6.43
C ALA A 184 -5.88 22.70 -7.54
N ARG A 185 -5.33 23.89 -7.80
CA ARG A 185 -5.80 24.75 -8.90
C ARG A 185 -5.64 24.07 -10.26
N ALA A 186 -4.51 23.41 -10.52
CA ALA A 186 -4.30 22.69 -11.76
C ALA A 186 -5.38 21.61 -11.97
N LEU A 187 -5.66 20.80 -10.95
CA LEU A 187 -6.72 19.78 -11.00
C LEU A 187 -8.10 20.39 -11.24
N LEU A 188 -8.47 21.44 -10.49
CA LEU A 188 -9.78 22.10 -10.59
C LEU A 188 -10.00 22.73 -11.97
N THR A 189 -9.02 23.45 -12.50
CA THR A 189 -9.15 24.11 -13.80
C THR A 189 -8.97 23.15 -14.97
N GLY A 190 -8.26 22.05 -14.78
CA GLY A 190 -8.06 21.01 -15.81
C GLY A 190 -9.21 20.02 -15.93
N ALA A 191 -10.00 19.80 -14.87
CA ALA A 191 -11.08 18.82 -14.88
C ALA A 191 -12.17 19.14 -15.92
N LEU A 192 -12.65 20.40 -15.95
CA LEU A 192 -13.74 20.80 -16.84
C LEU A 192 -13.36 20.76 -18.33
N PRO A 193 -12.22 21.34 -18.78
CA PRO A 193 -11.79 21.23 -20.17
C PRO A 193 -11.55 19.78 -20.61
N GLY A 194 -11.04 18.92 -19.72
CA GLY A 194 -10.87 17.49 -20.01
C GLY A 194 -12.19 16.78 -20.27
N ALA A 195 -13.20 17.03 -19.44
CA ALA A 195 -14.54 16.48 -19.63
C ALA A 195 -15.19 16.98 -20.93
N LEU A 196 -15.02 18.27 -21.26
CA LEU A 196 -15.53 18.86 -22.49
C LEU A 196 -14.82 18.29 -23.73
N ALA A 197 -13.50 18.11 -23.68
CA ALA A 197 -12.74 17.51 -24.77
C ALA A 197 -13.15 16.06 -25.03
N GLY A 198 -13.28 15.25 -23.96
CA GLY A 198 -13.73 13.86 -24.09
C GLY A 198 -15.16 13.75 -24.64
N THR A 199 -16.07 14.63 -24.18
CA THR A 199 -17.44 14.69 -24.71
C THR A 199 -17.47 15.12 -26.17
N GLY A 200 -16.69 16.15 -26.53
CA GLY A 200 -16.66 16.67 -27.90
C GLY A 200 -16.06 15.70 -28.91
N VAL A 201 -15.11 14.85 -28.51
CA VAL A 201 -14.57 13.78 -29.36
C VAL A 201 -15.53 12.58 -29.46
N ALA A 202 -16.43 12.43 -28.50
CA ALA A 202 -17.43 11.37 -28.45
C ALA A 202 -18.77 11.73 -29.11
N LEU A 203 -18.89 12.91 -29.73
CA LEU A 203 -20.03 13.37 -30.53
C LEU A 203 -19.67 13.42 -32.01
#